data_AF-A0A7K5YLP7-F1
#
_entry.id   AF-A0A7K5YLP7-F1
#
_cell.length_a   1.000
_cell.length_b   1.000
_cell.length_c   1.000
_cell.angle_alpha   90.00
_cell.angle_beta   90.00
_cell.angle_gamma   90.00
#
_symmetry.space_group_name_H-M   'P 1'
#
loop_
_entity.id
_entity.type
_entity.pdbx_description
1 polymer ?
#
loop_
_entity_poly.entity_id
_entity_poly.type
_entity_poly.pdbx_seq_one_letter_code
_entity_poly.pdbx_strand_id
1 'polypeptide(L)' 'EPTMAEYSVFVLASKTRKQIFVSYNLQNTDSNFTLLIENRIKEEMMAFPEKF' A
#
# COMPACT_ATOMS: atom_id res chain seq x y z
N GLU A 1 -5.70 -0.29 -16.77
CA GLU A 1 -4.40 -0.43 -16.08
C GLU A 1 -4.69 -0.54 -14.59
N PRO A 2 -4.11 -1.49 -13.85
CA PRO A 2 -4.30 -1.55 -12.42
C PRO A 2 -3.79 -0.24 -11.81
N THR A 3 -4.54 0.29 -10.85
CA THR A 3 -4.12 1.52 -10.17
C THR A 3 -2.79 1.27 -9.46
N MET A 4 -1.93 2.28 -9.34
CA MET A 4 -0.63 2.12 -8.66
C MET A 4 -0.79 1.57 -7.23
N ALA A 5 -1.93 1.86 -6.58
CA ALA A 5 -2.33 1.26 -5.31
C ALA A 5 -2.41 -0.28 -5.38
N GLU A 6 -3.05 -0.86 -6.39
CA GLU A 6 -3.12 -2.32 -6.60
C GLU A 6 -1.74 -2.95 -6.81
N TYR A 7 -0.82 -2.24 -7.49
CA TYR A 7 0.56 -2.70 -7.64
C TYR A 7 1.29 -2.74 -6.30
N SER A 8 1.11 -1.73 -5.45
CA SER A 8 1.67 -1.74 -4.09
C SER A 8 1.07 -2.87 -3.24
N VAL A 9 -0.25 -3.12 -3.32
CA VAL A 9 -0.90 -4.27 -2.63
C VAL A 9 -0.31 -5.59 -3.10
N PHE A 10 -0.07 -5.75 -4.40
CA PHE A 10 0.49 -6.96 -4.96
C PHE A 10 1.90 -7.24 -4.41
N VAL A 11 2.75 -6.23 -4.29
CA VAL A 11 4.09 -6.36 -3.69
C VAL A 11 3.99 -6.73 -2.20
N LEU A 12 3.02 -6.16 -1.48
CA LEU A 12 2.75 -6.45 -0.07
C LEU A 12 2.31 -7.91 0.15
N ALA A 13 1.36 -8.38 -0.66
CA ALA A 13 0.84 -9.74 -0.60
C ALA A 13 1.93 -10.76 -0.98
N SER A 14 2.76 -10.42 -1.96
CA SER A 14 3.87 -11.26 -2.40
C SER A 14 4.95 -11.42 -1.31
N LYS A 15 5.24 -10.37 -0.54
CA LYS A 15 6.23 -10.44 0.56
C LYS A 15 5.72 -11.17 1.79
N THR A 16 4.46 -10.97 2.18
CA THR A 16 3.89 -11.56 3.40
C THR A 16 3.35 -12.97 3.18
N ARG A 17 3.12 -13.39 1.92
CA ARG A 17 2.40 -14.62 1.55
C ARG A 17 1.01 -14.74 2.21
N LYS A 18 0.43 -13.60 2.59
CA LYS A 18 -0.92 -13.50 3.16
C LYS A 18 -1.83 -12.83 2.13
N GLN A 19 -3.13 -13.12 2.22
CA GLN A 19 -4.13 -12.38 1.46
C GLN A 19 -4.30 -11.00 2.11
N ILE A 20 -4.09 -9.94 1.33
CA ILE A 20 -4.21 -8.56 1.79
C ILE A 20 -5.42 -7.92 1.10
N PHE A 21 -6.29 -7.33 1.91
CA PHE A 21 -7.40 -6.50 1.44
C PHE A 21 -7.05 -5.04 1.70
N VAL A 22 -7.23 -4.18 0.69
CA VAL A 22 -7.04 -2.74 0.83
C VAL A 22 -8.33 -2.04 0.51
N SER A 23 -8.77 -1.19 1.43
CA SER A 23 -9.93 -0.31 1.27
C SER A 23 -9.43 1.13 1.30
N TYR A 24 -9.44 1.78 0.14
CA TYR A 24 -9.04 3.18 0.00
C TYR A 24 -10.28 4.07 0.11
N ASN A 25 -10.43 4.75 1.24
CA ASN A 25 -11.61 5.57 1.56
C ASN A 25 -11.37 7.08 1.39
N LEU A 26 -10.26 7.48 0.78
CA LEU A 26 -9.94 8.90 0.57
C LEU A 26 -10.50 9.34 -0.78
N GLN A 27 -11.28 10.42 -0.77
CA GLN A 27 -11.85 11.00 -2.00
C GLN A 27 -10.80 11.70 -2.88
N ASN A 28 -9.59 11.91 -2.35
CA ASN A 28 -8.50 12.55 -3.07
C ASN A 28 -7.78 11.55 -3.99
N THR A 29 -7.86 11.80 -5.29
CA THR A 29 -7.23 11.02 -6.36
C THR A 29 -5.97 11.67 -6.92
N ASP A 30 -5.44 12.72 -6.28
CA ASP A 30 -4.18 13.33 -6.69
C ASP A 30 -3.06 12.28 -6.61
N SER A 31 -2.40 12.06 -7.75
CA SER A 31 -1.30 11.10 -7.89
C SER A 31 -0.16 11.39 -6.91
N ASN A 32 0.10 12.67 -6.60
CA ASN A 32 1.12 13.05 -5.61
C ASN A 32 0.72 12.63 -4.21
N PHE A 33 -0.57 12.76 -3.87
CA PHE A 33 -1.09 12.33 -2.58
C PHE A 33 -1.06 10.80 -2.45
N THR A 34 -1.35 10.09 -3.53
CA THR A 34 -1.24 8.62 -3.59
C THR A 34 0.19 8.15 -3.33
N LEU A 35 1.20 8.83 -3.91
CA LEU A 35 2.61 8.52 -3.67
C LEU A 35 3.04 8.73 -2.21
N LEU A 36 2.54 9.78 -1.55
CA LEU A 36 2.81 10.04 -0.14
C LEU A 36 2.24 8.92 0.75
N ILE A 37 1.02 8.45 0.47
CA ILE A 37 0.41 7.33 1.19
C ILE A 37 1.22 6.06 1.00
N GLU A 38 1.66 5.76 -0.22
CA GLU A 38 2.49 4.58 -0.50
C GLU A 38 3.81 4.61 0.26
N ASN A 39 4.53 5.73 0.22
CA ASN A 39 5.79 5.89 0.95
C ASN A 39 5.59 5.69 2.45
N ARG A 40 4.51 6.24 3.02
CA ARG A 40 4.19 6.07 4.43
C ARG A 40 3.88 4.61 4.80
N ILE A 41 3.14 3.89 3.95
CA ILE A 41 2.86 2.45 4.16
C ILE A 41 4.17 1.65 4.12
N LYS A 42 5.06 1.92 3.16
CA LYS A 42 6.36 1.25 3.06
C LYS A 42 7.24 1.51 4.29
N GLU A 43 7.27 2.75 4.78
CA GLU A 43 8.01 3.11 6.00
C GLU A 43 7.49 2.36 7.23
N GLU A 44 6.17 2.31 7.44
CA GLU A 44 5.57 1.59 8.56
C GLU A 44 5.85 0.09 8.51
N MET A 45 5.87 -0.51 7.31
CA MET A 45 6.28 -1.92 7.18
C MET A 45 7.75 -2.17 7.47
N MET A 46 8.63 -1.25 7.09
CA MET A 46 10.05 -1.37 7.38
C MET A 46 10.31 -1.17 8.88
N ALA A 47 9.55 -0.29 9.53
CA ALA A 47 9.66 0.00 10.95
C ALA A 47 9.03 -1.08 11.83
N PHE A 48 7.89 -1.65 11.43
CA PHE A 48 7.11 -2.62 12.22
C PHE A 48 6.69 -3.83 11.38
N PRO A 49 7.63 -4.63 10.86
CA PRO A 49 7.31 -5.77 10.01
C PRO A 49 6.40 -6.79 10.71
N GLU A 50 6.43 -6.89 12.04
CA GLU A 50 5.57 -7.78 12.83
C GLU A 50 4.08 -7.41 12.81
N LYS A 51 3.74 -6.17 12.44
CA LYS A 51 2.35 -5.71 12.32
C LYS A 51 1.70 -6.04 10.97
N PHE A 52 2.49 -6.54 10.00
CA PHE A 52 2.07 -6.83 8.62
C PHE A 52 2.30 -8.32 8.27
#